data_AF-A0A536ZT62-F1
#
_entry.id   AF-A0A536ZT62-F1
#
_cell.length_a   1.000
_cell.length_b   1.000
_cell.length_c   1.000
_cell.angle_alpha   90.00
_cell.angle_beta   90.00
_cell.angle_gamma   90.00
#
_symmetry.space_group_name_H-M   'P 1'
#
loop_
_entity.id
_entity.type
_entity.pdbx_description
1 polymer ?
#
loop_
_entity_poly.entity_id
_entity_poly.type
_entity_poly.pdbx_seq_one_letter_code
_entity_poly.pdbx_strand_id
1 'polypeptide(L)'
;YNANPDSVRAAIAVLARAGGSRWLVLGDMGEVGDQGIAFHREIGEYARAAGIDRLLTTGELAAHAVASFGPGGEHFGDVDALITAAGKGLHGDDATRV
;
A
#
# COMPACT_ATOMS: atom_id res chain seq x y z
N TYR A 1 0.16 11.94 -9.51
CA TYR A 1 0.16 10.49 -9.71
C TYR A 1 -1.30 10.05 -9.57
N ASN A 2 -1.89 9.43 -10.60
CA ASN A 2 -3.30 9.07 -10.57
C ASN A 2 -3.42 7.71 -9.86
N ALA A 3 -3.72 7.72 -8.56
CA ALA A 3 -3.87 6.52 -7.75
C ALA A 3 -5.25 5.91 -8.05
N ASN A 4 -5.36 5.24 -9.19
CA ASN A 4 -6.57 4.48 -9.53
C ASN A 4 -6.45 3.02 -9.04
N PRO A 5 -7.57 2.37 -8.67
CA PRO A 5 -7.55 1.01 -8.13
C PRO A 5 -6.87 -0.01 -9.05
N ASP A 6 -7.06 0.12 -10.36
CA ASP A 6 -6.47 -0.80 -11.35
C ASP A 6 -4.95 -0.70 -11.43
N SER A 7 -4.38 0.50 -11.37
CA SER A 7 -2.93 0.70 -11.36
C SER A 7 -2.32 0.15 -10.07
N VAL A 8 -3.01 0.31 -8.93
CA VAL A 8 -2.56 -0.25 -7.65
C VAL A 8 -2.58 -1.78 -7.71
N ARG A 9 -3.65 -2.40 -8.22
CA ARG A 9 -3.72 -3.87 -8.42
C ARG A 9 -2.59 -4.37 -9.33
N ALA A 10 -2.30 -3.65 -10.41
CA ALA A 10 -1.20 -4.00 -11.31
C ALA A 10 0.16 -3.87 -10.61
N ALA A 11 0.39 -2.82 -9.81
CA ALA A 11 1.61 -2.63 -9.04
C ALA A 11 1.82 -3.76 -8.02
N ILE A 12 0.75 -4.16 -7.31
CA ILE A 12 0.76 -5.31 -6.40
C ILE A 12 1.12 -6.60 -7.14
N ALA A 13 0.51 -6.85 -8.31
CA ALA A 13 0.80 -8.04 -9.10
C ALA A 13 2.28 -8.09 -9.56
N VAL A 14 2.88 -6.94 -9.85
CA VAL A 14 4.31 -6.85 -10.18
C VAL A 14 5.18 -7.08 -8.94
N LEU A 15 4.85 -6.43 -7.81
CA LEU A 15 5.55 -6.60 -6.54
C LEU A 15 5.50 -8.06 -6.04
N ALA A 16 4.36 -8.72 -6.18
CA ALA A 16 4.18 -10.12 -5.79
C ALA A 16 5.12 -11.07 -6.53
N ARG A 17 5.61 -10.67 -7.71
CA ARG A 17 6.57 -11.43 -8.52
C ARG A 17 8.02 -11.02 -8.28
N ALA A 18 8.26 -9.96 -7.51
CA ALA A 18 9.61 -9.57 -7.12
C ALA A 18 10.15 -10.52 -6.03
N GLY A 19 11.45 -10.79 -6.09
CA GLY A 19 12.18 -11.42 -4.98
C GLY A 19 12.53 -10.38 -3.91
N GLY A 20 12.77 -10.84 -2.68
CA GLY A 20 13.07 -9.96 -1.54
C GLY A 20 11.83 -9.50 -0.79
N SER A 21 11.98 -8.51 0.10
CA SER A 21 10.85 -7.97 0.86
C SER A 21 9.96 -7.14 -0.05
N ARG A 22 8.65 -7.38 0.01
CA ARG A 22 7.66 -6.73 -0.84
C ARG A 22 6.92 -5.68 -0.03
N TRP A 23 7.26 -4.41 -0.30
CA TRP A 23 6.70 -3.26 0.40
C TRP A 23 5.79 -2.50 -0.56
N LEU A 24 4.53 -2.34 -0.17
CA LEU A 24 3.55 -1.52 -0.89
C LEU A 24 3.36 -0.20 -0.15
N VAL A 25 3.51 0.91 -0.85
CA VAL A 25 3.13 2.23 -0.37
C VAL A 25 1.85 2.67 -1.08
N LEU A 26 0.82 3.08 -0.33
CA LEU A 26 -0.47 3.47 -0.89
C LEU A 26 -0.95 4.81 -0.29
N GLY A 27 -1.15 5.80 -1.15
CA GLY A 27 -1.88 7.02 -0.79
C GLY A 27 -3.39 6.88 -1.00
N ASP A 28 -4.16 7.87 -0.54
CA ASP A 28 -5.57 7.99 -0.92
C ASP A 28 -5.73 7.98 -2.44
N MET A 29 -6.52 7.03 -2.93
CA MET A 29 -6.90 6.94 -4.34
C MET A 29 -7.87 8.08 -4.67
N GLY A 30 -7.35 9.17 -5.26
CA GLY A 30 -8.19 10.28 -5.73
C GLY A 30 -9.11 9.84 -6.88
N GLU A 31 -10.35 10.33 -6.89
CA GLU A 31 -11.40 10.08 -7.92
C GLU A 31 -12.30 8.84 -7.74
N VAL A 32 -12.24 8.12 -6.61
CA VAL A 32 -13.10 6.93 -6.35
C VAL A 32 -14.53 7.22 -5.85
N GLY A 33 -14.87 8.49 -5.59
CA GLY A 33 -16.19 8.89 -5.09
C GLY A 33 -16.62 8.16 -3.81
N ASP A 34 -17.91 7.90 -3.64
CA ASP A 34 -18.49 7.18 -2.48
C ASP A 34 -17.99 5.74 -2.30
N GLN A 35 -17.35 5.15 -3.33
CA GLN A 35 -16.84 3.78 -3.28
C GLN A 35 -15.41 3.70 -2.72
N GLY A 36 -14.81 4.83 -2.34
CA GLY A 36 -13.42 4.88 -1.89
C GLY A 36 -13.10 3.92 -0.77
N ILE A 37 -13.93 3.83 0.27
CA ILE A 37 -13.72 2.90 1.38
C ILE A 37 -13.69 1.45 0.89
N ALA A 38 -14.63 1.06 0.02
CA ALA A 38 -14.72 -0.31 -0.48
C ALA A 38 -13.47 -0.68 -1.30
N PHE A 39 -13.01 0.22 -2.18
CA PHE A 39 -11.80 -0.01 -2.96
C PHE A 39 -10.55 -0.11 -2.09
N HIS A 40 -10.37 0.77 -1.10
CA HIS A 40 -9.20 0.67 -0.22
C HIS A 40 -9.19 -0.64 0.57
N ARG A 41 -10.34 -1.12 1.04
CA ARG A 41 -10.45 -2.44 1.69
C ARG A 41 -10.05 -3.58 0.75
N GLU A 42 -10.61 -3.61 -0.45
CA GLU A 42 -10.32 -4.61 -1.47
C GLU A 42 -8.82 -4.64 -1.81
N ILE A 43 -8.18 -3.47 -1.94
CA ILE A 43 -6.74 -3.36 -2.15
C ILE A 43 -5.95 -3.95 -0.98
N GLY A 44 -6.35 -3.68 0.26
CA GLY A 44 -5.71 -4.24 1.45
C GLY A 44 -5.77 -5.78 1.48
N GLU A 45 -6.95 -6.34 1.20
CA GLU A 45 -7.14 -7.79 1.11
C GLU A 45 -6.33 -8.39 -0.04
N TYR A 46 -6.34 -7.74 -1.21
CA TYR A 46 -5.59 -8.18 -2.38
C TYR A 46 -4.08 -8.16 -2.15
N ALA A 47 -3.54 -7.10 -1.54
CA ALA A 47 -2.13 -7.01 -1.17
C ALA A 47 -1.74 -8.15 -0.22
N ARG A 48 -2.58 -8.45 0.78
CA ARG A 48 -2.34 -9.55 1.71
C ARG A 48 -2.34 -10.90 1.00
N ALA A 49 -3.33 -11.15 0.14
CA ALA A 49 -3.44 -12.38 -0.63
C ALA A 49 -2.28 -12.55 -1.63
N ALA A 50 -1.78 -11.46 -2.18
CA ALA A 50 -0.63 -11.44 -3.09
C ALA A 50 0.72 -11.67 -2.37
N GLY A 51 0.71 -11.78 -1.03
CA GLY A 51 1.89 -12.03 -0.23
C GLY A 51 2.76 -10.79 -0.01
N ILE A 52 2.21 -9.58 -0.10
CA ILE A 52 2.93 -8.37 0.29
C ILE A 52 3.31 -8.48 1.77
N ASP A 53 4.54 -8.11 2.12
CA ASP A 53 5.08 -8.25 3.46
C ASP A 53 4.73 -7.02 4.33
N ARG A 54 4.72 -5.83 3.72
CA ARG A 54 4.41 -4.56 4.40
C ARG A 54 3.54 -3.67 3.54
N LEU A 55 2.52 -3.07 4.16
CA LEU A 55 1.64 -2.07 3.56
C LEU A 55 1.77 -0.77 4.34
N LEU A 56 2.34 0.27 3.74
CA LEU A 56 2.44 1.59 4.33
C LEU A 56 1.45 2.51 3.64
N THR A 57 0.61 3.21 4.40
CA THR A 57 -0.40 4.07 3.81
C THR A 57 -0.39 5.50 4.33
N THR A 58 -0.86 6.43 3.51
CA THR A 58 -1.06 7.82 3.90
C THR A 58 -2.38 8.35 3.31
N GLY A 59 -3.10 9.14 4.09
CA GLY A 59 -4.46 9.56 3.76
C GLY A 59 -5.55 8.80 4.52
N GLU A 60 -6.72 9.44 4.64
CA GLU A 60 -7.79 9.03 5.54
C GLU A 60 -8.50 7.75 5.06
N LEU A 61 -8.69 7.60 3.73
CA LEU A 61 -9.34 6.44 3.16
C LEU A 61 -8.39 5.23 3.12
N ALA A 62 -7.11 5.47 2.91
CA ALA A 62 -6.08 4.43 2.86
C ALA A 62 -5.90 3.70 4.21
N ALA A 63 -6.33 4.31 5.32
CA ALA A 63 -6.45 3.64 6.62
C ALA A 63 -7.29 2.35 6.54
N HIS A 64 -8.32 2.31 5.69
CA HIS A 64 -9.16 1.14 5.51
C HIS A 64 -8.46 -0.01 4.79
N ALA A 65 -7.45 0.30 3.95
CA ALA A 65 -6.60 -0.72 3.34
C ALA A 65 -5.74 -1.41 4.40
N VAL A 66 -5.13 -0.64 5.30
CA VAL A 66 -4.35 -1.19 6.44
C VAL A 66 -5.21 -2.09 7.31
N ALA A 67 -6.41 -1.65 7.66
CA ALA A 67 -7.33 -2.42 8.47
C ALA A 67 -7.67 -3.80 7.85
N SER A 68 -7.77 -3.86 6.52
CA SER A 68 -8.13 -5.09 5.79
C SER A 68 -6.91 -5.96 5.46
N PHE A 69 -5.74 -5.35 5.31
CA PHE A 69 -4.46 -6.05 5.15
C PHE A 69 -4.04 -6.78 6.44
N GLY A 70 -4.26 -6.14 7.59
CA GLY A 70 -3.97 -6.71 8.90
C GLY A 70 -2.48 -6.60 9.29
N PRO A 71 -1.87 -7.65 9.89
CA PRO A 71 -0.49 -7.59 10.37
C PRO A 71 0.51 -7.21 9.27
N GLY A 72 1.34 -6.19 9.55
CA GLY A 72 2.29 -5.61 8.61
C GLY A 72 1.78 -4.37 7.87
N GLY A 73 0.53 -3.98 8.10
CA GLY A 73 -0.04 -2.73 7.64
C GLY A 73 0.14 -1.59 8.65
N GLU A 74 0.60 -0.43 8.18
CA GLU A 74 0.81 0.77 8.99
C GLU A 74 0.31 2.02 8.25
N HIS A 75 -0.41 2.89 8.95
CA HIS A 75 -0.91 4.15 8.41
C HIS A 75 -0.16 5.33 9.05
N PHE A 76 0.28 6.27 8.21
CA PHE A 76 0.92 7.52 8.56
C PHE A 76 0.05 8.73 8.22
N GLY A 77 0.01 9.72 9.12
CA GLY A 77 -0.77 10.95 8.93
C GLY A 77 -0.18 11.91 7.89
N ASP A 78 1.09 11.72 7.52
CA ASP A 78 1.79 12.54 6.54
C ASP A 78 2.86 11.71 5.79
N VAL A 79 3.25 12.23 4.63
CA VAL A 79 4.19 11.56 3.72
C VAL A 79 5.60 11.54 4.30
N ASP A 80 6.02 12.55 5.08
CA ASP A 80 7.35 12.61 5.69
C ASP A 80 7.55 11.50 6.73
N ALA A 81 6.53 11.24 7.57
CA ALA A 81 6.50 10.13 8.50
C ALA A 81 6.57 8.77 7.77
N LEU A 82 5.85 8.64 6.66
CA LEU A 82 5.88 7.44 5.82
C LEU A 82 7.27 7.20 5.22
N ILE A 83 7.88 8.23 4.61
CA ILE A 83 9.23 8.15 4.04
C ILE A 83 10.24 7.78 5.11
N THR A 84 10.12 8.37 6.30
CA THR A 84 10.99 8.04 7.44
C THR A 84 10.85 6.58 7.87
N ALA A 85 9.63 6.05 7.92
CA ALA A 85 9.38 4.66 8.26
C ALA A 85 9.89 3.69 7.19
N ALA A 86 9.65 4.01 5.91
CA ALA A 86 10.17 3.24 4.78
C ALA A 86 11.72 3.23 4.80
N GLY A 87 12.36 4.39 4.97
CA GLY A 87 13.82 4.50 4.99
C GLY A 87 14.51 3.75 6.14
N LYS A 88 13.81 3.51 7.26
CA LYS A 88 14.32 2.69 8.37
C LYS A 88 14.17 1.18 8.11
N GLY A 89 13.23 0.81 7.24
CA GLY A 89 12.85 -0.57 6.98
C GLY A 89 13.53 -1.20 5.77
N LEU A 90 13.92 -0.38 4.80
CA LEU A 90 14.56 -0.82 3.56
C LEU A 90 16.02 -1.21 3.81
N HIS A 91 16.31 -2.51 3.75
CA HIS A 91 17.66 -3.01 3.51
C HIS A 91 17.89 -3.13 1.99
N GLY A 92 19.15 -3.10 1.55
CA GLY A 92 19.56 -2.89 0.15
C GLY A 92 19.04 -3.85 -0.94
N ASP A 93 18.16 -4.81 -0.61
CA ASP A 93 17.55 -5.78 -1.52
C ASP A 93 16.01 -5.64 -1.66
N ASP A 94 15.41 -4.62 -1.05
CA ASP A 94 13.94 -4.50 -0.98
C ASP A 94 13.33 -3.80 -2.22
N ALA A 95 12.40 -4.48 -2.90
CA ALA A 95 11.65 -3.91 -4.01
C ALA A 95 10.51 -3.02 -3.49
N THR A 96 10.69 -1.69 -3.58
CA THR A 96 9.68 -0.69 -3.19
C THR A 96 9.03 -0.07 -4.42
N ARG A 97 7.70 0.01 -4.45
CA ARG A 97 6.96 0.82 -5.43
C ARG A 97 6.04 1.84 -4.77
N VAL A 98 5.93 3.00 -5.41
CA VAL A 98 5.14 4.20 -5.04
C VAL A 98 3.99 4.41 -6.01
#